data_AF-A0A955IF16-F1
#
_entry.id   AF-A0A955IF16-F1
#
_cell.length_a   1.000
_cell.length_b   1.000
_cell.length_c   1.000
_cell.angle_alpha   90.00
_cell.angle_beta   90.00
_cell.angle_gamma   90.00
#
_symmetry.space_group_name_H-M   'P 1'
#
loop_
_entity.id
_entity.type
_entity.pdbx_description
1 polymer ?
#
loop_
_entity_poly.entity_id
_entity_poly.type
_entity_poly.pdbx_seq_one_letter_code
_entity_poly.pdbx_strand_id
1 'polypeptide(L)'
;MTSDPQSPSRLGTFSTLSIGIGGMVGGGIFAVTGLAVQVTKAGTPIAFLIAGIVALLTSYSYLKLTLRFPGQGGTVEFLNRAFGGGVATGAANILLLLSYVVLVAVYAYAFGSYGAGSLPEASRGFWTHALISGVIVGLVIVSVIGPRLVVRVENLFNLAKMAILIAFVAVGLVTPMDWSRLGPAHGVTPIGLVAGAMLMF
;
A
#
# COMPACT_ATOMS: atom_id res chain seq x y z
N MET A 1 -15.50 32.15 31.54
CA MET A 1 -15.72 31.45 30.25
C MET A 1 -14.49 31.71 29.39
N THR A 2 -13.43 30.93 29.58
CA THR A 2 -12.19 31.03 28.79
C THR A 2 -12.25 29.97 27.71
N SER A 3 -12.39 30.43 26.47
CA SER A 3 -12.30 29.63 25.26
C SER A 3 -10.95 28.93 25.19
N ASP A 4 -10.95 27.62 25.42
CA ASP A 4 -9.79 26.75 25.25
C ASP A 4 -9.35 26.76 23.77
N PRO A 5 -8.04 26.84 23.47
CA PRO A 5 -7.55 26.95 22.09
C PRO A 5 -7.89 25.67 21.32
N GLN A 6 -8.25 25.83 20.05
CA GLN A 6 -8.65 24.73 19.15
C GLN A 6 -7.70 23.53 19.23
N SER A 7 -8.17 22.43 19.82
CA SER A 7 -7.46 21.15 19.74
C SER A 7 -7.23 20.78 18.27
N PRO A 8 -6.02 20.38 17.86
CA PRO A 8 -5.78 19.94 16.50
C PRO A 8 -6.72 18.76 16.24
N SER A 9 -7.63 18.93 15.28
CA SER A 9 -8.66 17.95 14.90
C SER A 9 -8.04 16.54 14.82
N ARG A 10 -8.28 15.71 15.84
CA ARG A 10 -7.76 14.35 15.90
C ARG A 10 -8.41 13.55 14.77
N LEU A 11 -7.63 12.75 14.04
CA LEU A 11 -8.16 11.82 13.06
C LEU A 11 -9.08 10.83 13.78
N GLY A 12 -10.33 10.73 13.34
CA GLY A 12 -11.28 9.75 13.86
C GLY A 12 -10.89 8.34 13.43
N THR A 13 -11.30 7.33 14.20
CA THR A 13 -10.98 5.92 13.98
C THR A 13 -11.29 5.46 12.55
N PHE A 14 -12.43 5.88 12.00
CA PHE A 14 -12.82 5.54 10.63
C PHE A 14 -11.88 6.13 9.57
N SER A 15 -11.40 7.36 9.79
CA SER A 15 -10.45 7.99 8.88
C SER A 15 -9.08 7.31 8.96
N THR A 16 -8.63 6.93 10.15
CA THR A 16 -7.38 6.20 10.34
C THR A 16 -7.44 4.82 9.69
N LEU A 17 -8.56 4.11 9.86
CA LEU A 17 -8.79 2.82 9.20
C LEU A 17 -8.83 2.98 7.67
N SER A 18 -9.51 4.02 7.18
CA SER A 18 -9.62 4.30 5.74
C SER A 18 -8.27 4.61 5.11
N ILE A 19 -7.39 5.36 5.80
CA ILE A 19 -6.01 5.60 5.34
C ILE A 19 -5.22 4.29 5.28
N GLY A 20 -5.35 3.42 6.30
CA GLY A 20 -4.68 2.12 6.34
C GLY A 20 -5.11 1.19 5.19
N ILE A 21 -6.42 1.00 5.01
CA ILE A 21 -6.98 0.23 3.89
C ILE A 21 -6.58 0.87 2.57
N GLY A 22 -6.63 2.21 2.52
CA GLY A 22 -6.35 2.99 1.33
C GLY A 22 -4.96 2.75 0.78
N GLY A 23 -3.95 2.79 1.64
CA GLY A 23 -2.56 2.48 1.30
C GLY A 23 -2.36 1.01 0.89
N MET A 24 -2.87 0.07 1.69
CA MET A 24 -2.69 -1.37 1.41
C MET A 24 -3.31 -1.78 0.07
N VAL A 25 -4.51 -1.29 -0.24
CA VAL A 25 -5.20 -1.63 -1.49
C VAL A 25 -4.56 -0.92 -2.69
N GLY A 26 -4.21 0.36 -2.54
CA GLY A 26 -3.54 1.12 -3.60
C GLY A 26 -2.22 0.48 -4.03
N GLY A 27 -1.38 0.13 -3.05
CA GLY A 27 -0.11 -0.53 -3.31
C GLY A 27 -0.22 -1.99 -3.68
N GLY A 28 -0.75 -2.80 -2.76
CA GLY A 28 -0.77 -4.26 -2.90
C GLY A 28 -1.60 -4.73 -4.09
N ILE A 29 -2.83 -4.22 -4.20
CA ILE A 29 -3.78 -4.69 -5.22
C ILE A 29 -3.49 -4.03 -6.57
N PHE A 30 -3.43 -2.71 -6.63
CA PHE A 30 -3.30 -2.03 -7.93
C PHE A 30 -1.85 -1.96 -8.44
N ALA A 31 -0.83 -1.76 -7.58
CA ALA A 31 0.53 -1.59 -8.08
C ALA A 31 1.27 -2.91 -8.37
N VAL A 32 1.12 -3.93 -7.51
CA VAL A 32 2.02 -5.11 -7.53
C VAL A 32 1.33 -6.46 -7.79
N THR A 33 0.00 -6.56 -7.67
CA THR A 33 -0.70 -7.86 -7.88
C THR A 33 -0.47 -8.42 -9.28
N GLY A 34 -0.44 -7.59 -10.32
CA GLY A 34 -0.17 -8.06 -11.68
C GLY A 34 1.20 -8.75 -11.82
N LEU A 35 2.24 -8.18 -11.19
CA LEU A 35 3.57 -8.79 -11.16
C LEU A 35 3.58 -10.06 -10.31
N ALA A 36 2.92 -10.03 -9.15
CA ALA A 36 2.84 -11.17 -8.26
C ALA A 36 2.12 -12.37 -8.93
N VAL A 37 1.06 -12.13 -9.72
CA VAL A 37 0.39 -13.14 -10.55
C VAL A 37 1.32 -13.71 -11.62
N GLN A 38 2.17 -12.89 -12.26
CA GLN A 38 3.12 -13.39 -13.27
C GLN A 38 4.15 -14.36 -12.67
N VAL A 39 4.62 -14.07 -11.45
CA VAL A 39 5.60 -14.91 -10.74
C VAL A 39 4.95 -16.16 -10.16
N THR A 40 3.74 -16.04 -9.62
CA THR A 40 3.07 -17.12 -8.86
C THR A 40 2.08 -17.93 -9.68
N LYS A 41 1.62 -17.45 -10.83
CA LYS A 41 0.66 -18.12 -11.74
C LYS A 41 -0.53 -18.69 -10.96
N ALA A 42 -0.83 -19.99 -11.12
CA ALA A 42 -1.89 -20.68 -10.40
C ALA A 42 -1.72 -20.65 -8.86
N GLY A 43 -0.49 -20.42 -8.36
CA GLY A 43 -0.18 -20.28 -6.94
C GLY A 43 -0.52 -18.92 -6.32
N THR A 44 -1.06 -17.97 -7.10
CA THR A 44 -1.43 -16.63 -6.61
C THR A 44 -2.26 -16.65 -5.32
N PRO A 45 -3.33 -17.48 -5.18
CA PRO A 45 -4.14 -17.48 -3.95
C PRO A 45 -3.35 -17.93 -2.72
N ILE A 46 -2.43 -18.88 -2.89
CA ILE A 46 -1.57 -19.37 -1.81
C ILE A 46 -0.56 -18.29 -1.40
N ALA A 47 0.03 -17.58 -2.37
CA ALA A 47 0.92 -16.45 -2.09
C ALA A 47 0.20 -15.34 -1.32
N PHE A 48 -1.04 -15.00 -1.70
CA PHE A 48 -1.89 -14.05 -0.97
C PHE A 48 -2.16 -14.50 0.47
N LEU A 49 -2.42 -15.79 0.68
CA LEU A 49 -2.65 -16.33 2.03
C LEU A 49 -1.39 -16.20 2.90
N ILE A 50 -0.22 -16.55 2.35
CA ILE A 50 1.06 -16.41 3.05
C ILE A 50 1.31 -14.94 3.41
N ALA A 51 1.17 -14.02 2.46
CA ALA A 51 1.30 -12.58 2.69
C ALA A 51 0.35 -12.09 3.79
N GLY A 52 -0.91 -12.54 3.76
CA GLY A 52 -1.91 -12.22 4.77
C GLY A 52 -1.55 -12.71 6.18
N ILE A 53 -0.99 -13.92 6.32
CA ILE A 53 -0.52 -14.45 7.60
C ILE A 53 0.61 -13.57 8.15
N VAL A 54 1.59 -13.21 7.33
CA VAL A 54 2.70 -12.33 7.74
C VAL A 54 2.18 -10.93 8.12
N ALA A 55 1.21 -10.39 7.38
CA ALA A 55 0.52 -9.14 7.69
C ALA A 55 -0.20 -9.19 9.04
N LEU A 56 -0.90 -10.27 9.36
CA LEU A 56 -1.59 -10.45 10.64
C LEU A 56 -0.60 -10.51 11.81
N LEU A 57 0.48 -11.28 11.68
CA LEU A 57 1.53 -11.36 12.71
C LEU A 57 2.20 -10.01 12.95
N THR A 58 2.48 -9.26 11.88
CA THR A 58 3.06 -7.92 11.94
C THR A 58 2.10 -6.94 12.61
N SER A 59 0.84 -6.93 12.17
CA SER A 59 -0.22 -6.06 12.73
C SER A 59 -0.44 -6.33 14.21
N TYR A 60 -0.46 -7.60 14.63
CA TYR A 60 -0.59 -7.97 16.04
C TYR A 60 0.57 -7.45 16.90
N SER A 61 1.80 -7.55 16.39
CA SER A 61 2.99 -7.03 17.07
C SER A 61 2.94 -5.51 17.21
N TYR A 62 2.56 -4.81 16.14
CA TYR A 62 2.38 -3.36 16.13
C TYR A 62 1.25 -2.90 17.05
N LEU A 63 0.14 -3.63 17.12
CA LEU A 63 -0.96 -3.33 18.02
C LEU A 63 -0.49 -3.36 19.48
N LYS A 64 0.22 -4.40 19.89
CA LYS A 64 0.78 -4.51 21.25
C LYS A 64 1.76 -3.38 21.57
N LEU A 65 2.66 -3.04 20.65
CA LEU A 65 3.62 -1.96 20.81
C LEU A 65 2.93 -0.60 20.93
N THR A 66 1.94 -0.33 20.08
CA THR A 66 1.19 0.93 20.08
C THR A 66 0.39 1.11 21.36
N LEU A 67 -0.22 0.04 21.89
CA LEU A 67 -0.93 0.07 23.17
C LEU A 67 0.02 0.27 24.36
N ARG A 68 1.24 -0.27 24.28
CA ARG A 68 2.25 -0.14 25.35
C ARG A 68 2.96 1.21 25.34
N PHE A 69 3.22 1.76 24.16
CA PHE A 69 3.98 2.99 23.95
C PHE A 69 3.16 3.99 23.11
N PRO A 70 2.12 4.62 23.70
CA PRO A 70 1.33 5.61 22.99
C PRO A 70 2.17 6.86 22.70
N GLY A 71 2.33 7.18 21.42
CA GLY A 71 3.12 8.33 20.98
C GLY A 71 2.98 8.59 19.49
N GLN A 72 3.48 9.74 19.03
CA GLN A 72 3.42 10.14 17.62
C GLN A 72 4.60 9.61 16.78
N GLY A 73 5.61 8.99 17.41
CA GLY A 73 6.85 8.58 16.74
C GLY A 73 6.80 7.27 15.95
N GLY A 74 5.68 6.54 15.99
CA GLY A 74 5.45 5.34 15.19
C GLY A 74 6.56 4.28 15.30
N THR A 75 6.90 3.64 14.19
CA THR A 75 7.93 2.58 14.13
C THR A 75 9.30 3.04 14.58
N VAL A 76 9.69 4.28 14.26
CA VAL A 76 10.99 4.85 14.63
C VAL A 76 11.16 4.88 16.16
N GLU A 77 10.09 5.25 16.87
CA GLU A 77 10.08 5.24 18.34
C GLU A 77 10.22 3.81 18.89
N PHE A 78 9.58 2.82 18.27
CA PHE A 78 9.72 1.43 18.68
C PHE A 78 11.15 0.92 18.50
N LEU A 79 11.81 1.26 17.39
CA LEU A 79 13.23 0.92 17.15
C LEU A 79 14.15 1.57 18.18
N ASN A 80 13.97 2.88 18.41
CA ASN A 80 14.79 3.63 19.35
C ASN A 80 14.64 3.12 20.78
N ARG A 81 13.44 2.71 21.19
CA ARG A 81 13.20 2.12 22.51
C ARG A 81 13.75 0.70 22.63
N ALA A 82 13.66 -0.11 21.58
CA ALA A 82 14.10 -1.50 21.61
C ALA A 82 15.62 -1.64 21.57
N PHE A 83 16.30 -0.82 20.74
CA PHE A 83 17.74 -0.96 20.48
C PHE A 83 18.58 0.20 21.03
N GLY A 84 17.95 1.22 21.61
CA GLY A 84 18.63 2.40 22.14
C GLY A 84 19.24 3.28 21.04
N GLY A 85 20.03 4.27 21.46
CA GLY A 85 20.80 5.12 20.55
C GLY A 85 22.05 4.41 20.03
N GLY A 86 22.32 4.52 18.73
CA GLY A 86 23.52 3.95 18.12
C GLY A 86 23.49 3.95 16.60
N VAL A 87 24.63 3.62 15.97
CA VAL A 87 24.77 3.58 14.51
C VAL A 87 23.83 2.54 13.89
N ALA A 88 23.65 1.37 14.54
CA ALA A 88 22.76 0.32 14.05
C ALA A 88 21.28 0.76 14.03
N THR A 89 20.79 1.36 15.12
CA THR A 89 19.43 1.91 15.20
C THR A 89 19.24 3.06 14.21
N GLY A 90 20.24 3.93 14.07
CA GLY A 90 20.24 5.01 13.07
C GLY A 90 20.13 4.46 11.63
N ALA A 91 20.94 3.46 11.29
CA ALA A 91 20.90 2.79 9.99
C ALA A 91 19.54 2.13 9.73
N ALA A 92 18.96 1.46 10.72
CA ALA A 92 17.63 0.84 10.60
C ALA A 92 16.52 1.89 10.35
N ASN A 93 16.58 3.04 11.01
CA ASN A 93 15.64 4.15 10.76
C ASN A 93 15.82 4.77 9.37
N ILE A 94 17.06 4.89 8.89
CA ILE A 94 17.34 5.36 7.51
C ILE A 94 16.81 4.36 6.49
N LEU A 95 17.00 3.05 6.72
CA LEU A 95 16.43 2.01 5.86
C LEU A 95 14.91 2.09 5.80
N LEU A 96 14.26 2.31 6.95
CA LEU A 96 12.82 2.52 7.03
C LEU A 96 12.37 3.75 6.22
N LEU A 97 13.09 4.87 6.32
CA LEU A 97 12.82 6.05 5.50
C LEU A 97 12.97 5.75 4.01
N LEU A 98 14.04 5.03 3.64
CA LEU A 98 14.28 4.62 2.25
C LEU A 98 13.14 3.72 1.73
N SER A 99 12.62 2.82 2.56
CA SER A 99 11.45 2.01 2.21
C SER A 99 10.23 2.86 1.86
N TYR A 100 9.98 3.96 2.59
CA TYR A 100 8.89 4.88 2.24
C TYR A 100 9.14 5.62 0.92
N VAL A 101 10.39 6.00 0.62
CA VAL A 101 10.74 6.61 -0.67
C VAL A 101 10.47 5.64 -1.82
N VAL A 102 10.89 4.38 -1.67
CA VAL A 102 10.63 3.33 -2.67
C VAL A 102 9.13 3.09 -2.82
N LEU A 103 8.36 3.06 -1.72
CA LEU A 103 6.91 2.89 -1.74
C LEU A 103 6.21 3.98 -2.56
N VAL A 104 6.57 5.25 -2.33
CA VAL A 104 6.02 6.38 -3.10
C VAL A 104 6.40 6.28 -4.58
N ALA A 105 7.63 5.86 -4.89
CA ALA A 105 8.07 5.66 -6.27
C ALA A 105 7.27 4.57 -6.99
N VAL A 106 7.01 3.43 -6.33
CA VAL A 106 6.18 2.35 -6.88
C VAL A 106 4.75 2.83 -7.14
N TYR A 107 4.17 3.63 -6.23
CA TYR A 107 2.82 4.16 -6.40
C TYR A 107 2.74 5.17 -7.55
N ALA A 108 3.72 6.06 -7.66
CA ALA A 108 3.81 7.01 -8.77
C ALA A 108 3.97 6.27 -10.10
N TYR A 109 4.81 5.23 -10.14
CA TYR A 109 4.99 4.38 -11.32
C TYR A 109 3.70 3.66 -11.72
N ALA A 110 2.97 3.08 -10.76
CA ALA A 110 1.68 2.48 -11.01
C ALA A 110 0.69 3.50 -11.60
N PHE A 111 0.58 4.69 -10.98
CA PHE A 111 -0.27 5.77 -11.49
C PHE A 111 0.06 6.16 -12.93
N GLY A 112 1.35 6.40 -13.22
CA GLY A 112 1.77 6.80 -14.56
C GLY A 112 1.61 5.71 -15.61
N SER A 113 1.90 4.46 -15.27
CA SER A 113 1.76 3.32 -16.19
C SER A 113 0.30 3.00 -16.51
N TYR A 114 -0.61 3.04 -15.53
CA TYR A 114 -2.04 2.90 -15.78
C TYR A 114 -2.61 4.10 -16.55
N GLY A 115 -2.24 5.33 -16.15
CA GLY A 115 -2.73 6.55 -16.79
C GLY A 115 -2.30 6.69 -18.25
N ALA A 116 -1.08 6.26 -18.59
CA ALA A 116 -0.58 6.27 -19.96
C ALA A 116 -1.06 5.06 -20.79
N GLY A 117 -1.67 4.04 -20.16
CA GLY A 117 -2.15 2.83 -20.84
C GLY A 117 -3.19 3.12 -21.92
N SER A 118 -4.01 4.16 -21.73
CA SER A 118 -5.05 4.58 -22.69
C SER A 118 -4.54 5.51 -23.79
N LEU A 119 -3.25 5.89 -23.79
CA LEU A 119 -2.67 6.83 -24.76
C LEU A 119 -1.99 6.10 -25.93
N PRO A 120 -1.76 6.80 -27.06
CA PRO A 120 -1.12 6.21 -28.24
C PRO A 120 0.27 5.65 -27.92
N GLU A 121 0.55 4.44 -28.41
CA GLU A 121 1.78 3.70 -28.11
C GLU A 121 3.04 4.51 -28.41
N ALA A 122 3.05 5.26 -29.50
CA ALA A 122 4.18 6.09 -29.94
C ALA A 122 4.58 7.18 -28.92
N SER A 123 3.63 7.62 -28.07
CA SER A 123 3.86 8.66 -27.06
C SER A 123 3.83 8.13 -25.62
N ARG A 124 3.56 6.83 -25.44
CA ARG A 124 3.30 6.23 -24.12
C ARG A 124 4.48 6.41 -23.17
N GLY A 125 5.72 6.22 -23.62
CA GLY A 125 6.91 6.40 -22.78
C GLY A 125 7.03 7.80 -22.20
N PHE A 126 6.84 8.83 -23.04
CA PHE A 126 6.85 10.23 -22.61
C PHE A 126 5.74 10.49 -21.58
N TRP A 127 4.51 10.08 -21.87
CA TRP A 127 3.37 10.31 -20.98
C TRP A 127 3.48 9.56 -19.65
N THR A 128 4.00 8.33 -19.65
CA THR A 128 4.28 7.60 -18.41
C THR A 128 5.19 8.42 -17.50
N HIS A 129 6.34 8.88 -18.01
CA HIS A 129 7.27 9.69 -17.22
C HIS A 129 6.67 11.04 -16.80
N ALA A 130 5.94 11.71 -17.70
CA ALA A 130 5.28 12.96 -17.39
C ALA A 130 4.25 12.81 -16.25
N LEU A 131 3.45 11.74 -16.27
CA LEU A 131 2.45 11.46 -15.23
C LEU A 131 3.11 11.05 -13.90
N ILE A 132 4.20 10.26 -13.93
CA ILE A 132 4.97 9.90 -12.73
C ILE A 132 5.51 11.16 -12.04
N SER A 133 6.19 12.03 -12.79
CA SER A 133 6.73 13.27 -12.23
C SER A 133 5.60 14.21 -11.79
N GLY A 134 4.54 14.30 -12.59
CA GLY A 134 3.38 15.15 -12.32
C GLY A 134 2.65 14.78 -11.03
N VAL A 135 2.42 13.49 -10.78
CA VAL A 135 1.73 13.05 -9.56
C VAL A 135 2.58 13.30 -8.30
N ILE A 136 3.89 13.10 -8.37
CA ILE A 136 4.80 13.39 -7.24
C ILE A 136 4.79 14.88 -6.92
N VAL A 137 5.00 15.74 -7.93
CA VAL A 137 5.01 17.20 -7.75
C VAL A 137 3.65 17.69 -7.25
N GLY A 138 2.55 17.19 -7.82
CA GLY A 138 1.19 17.50 -7.40
C GLY A 138 0.93 17.14 -5.94
N LEU A 139 1.32 15.93 -5.51
CA LEU A 139 1.17 15.50 -4.12
C LEU A 139 2.03 16.32 -3.15
N VAL A 140 3.24 16.72 -3.55
CA VAL A 140 4.08 17.63 -2.76
C VAL A 140 3.39 18.98 -2.56
N ILE A 141 2.83 19.56 -3.63
CA ILE A 141 2.10 20.83 -3.56
C ILE A 141 0.89 20.70 -2.61
N VAL A 142 0.08 19.64 -2.77
CA VAL A 142 -1.10 19.42 -1.91
C VAL A 142 -0.68 19.20 -0.45
N SER A 143 0.42 18.49 -0.22
CA SER A 143 0.97 18.26 1.13
C SER A 143 1.35 19.56 1.82
N VAL A 144 1.96 20.50 1.09
CA VAL A 144 2.31 21.84 1.61
C VAL A 144 1.08 22.70 1.90
N ILE A 145 0.03 22.62 1.07
CA ILE A 145 -1.20 23.41 1.23
C ILE A 145 -2.00 22.96 2.46
N GLY A 146 -2.09 21.66 2.73
CA GLY A 146 -2.84 21.18 3.88
C GLY A 146 -3.12 19.67 3.87
N PRO A 147 -2.59 18.91 4.85
CA PRO A 147 -2.80 17.46 4.94
C PRO A 147 -4.27 17.04 5.06
N ARG A 148 -5.15 17.92 5.56
CA ARG A 148 -6.58 17.63 5.73
C ARG A 148 -7.30 17.41 4.40
N LEU A 149 -6.86 18.05 3.32
CA LEU A 149 -7.46 17.86 2.00
C LEU A 149 -7.15 16.44 1.48
N VAL A 150 -5.91 15.99 1.64
CA VAL A 150 -5.47 14.64 1.29
C VAL A 150 -6.34 13.59 1.97
N VAL A 151 -6.57 13.73 3.27
CA VAL A 151 -7.36 12.75 4.04
C VAL A 151 -8.82 12.67 3.56
N ARG A 152 -9.45 13.81 3.23
CA ARG A 152 -10.83 13.79 2.71
C ARG A 152 -10.91 13.12 1.34
N VAL A 153 -9.97 13.44 0.47
CA VAL A 153 -9.87 12.88 -0.87
C VAL A 153 -9.57 11.37 -0.81
N GLU A 154 -8.68 10.95 0.10
CA GLU A 154 -8.36 9.54 0.33
C GLU A 154 -9.59 8.74 0.78
N ASN A 155 -10.38 9.26 1.73
CA ASN A 155 -11.59 8.56 2.19
C ASN A 155 -12.60 8.35 1.05
N LEU A 156 -12.75 9.34 0.16
CA LEU A 156 -13.63 9.24 -1.01
C LEU A 156 -13.11 8.22 -2.03
N PHE A 157 -11.82 8.30 -2.38
CA PHE A 157 -11.20 7.33 -3.29
C PHE A 157 -11.21 5.91 -2.71
N ASN A 158 -11.05 5.77 -1.40
CA ASN A 158 -11.10 4.48 -0.74
C ASN A 158 -12.49 3.84 -0.84
N LEU A 159 -13.55 4.62 -0.61
CA LEU A 159 -14.91 4.11 -0.79
C LEU A 159 -15.17 3.69 -2.25
N ALA A 160 -14.76 4.53 -3.21
CA ALA A 160 -14.92 4.24 -4.64
C ALA A 160 -14.15 2.98 -5.06
N LYS A 161 -12.87 2.83 -4.68
CA LYS A 161 -12.06 1.67 -5.05
C LYS A 161 -12.57 0.38 -4.40
N MET A 162 -13.08 0.45 -3.15
CA MET A 162 -13.73 -0.70 -2.51
C MET A 162 -14.99 -1.13 -3.25
N ALA A 163 -15.84 -0.18 -3.67
CA ALA A 163 -17.03 -0.49 -4.45
C ALA A 163 -16.68 -1.19 -5.79
N ILE A 164 -15.65 -0.70 -6.49
CA ILE A 164 -15.17 -1.32 -7.74
C ILE A 164 -14.64 -2.74 -7.49
N LEU A 165 -13.86 -2.97 -6.43
CA LEU A 165 -13.34 -4.30 -6.12
C LEU A 165 -14.45 -5.29 -5.76
N ILE A 166 -15.45 -4.86 -4.97
CA ILE A 166 -16.61 -5.69 -4.64
C ILE A 166 -17.38 -6.05 -5.92
N ALA A 167 -17.63 -5.07 -6.79
CA ALA A 167 -18.28 -5.31 -8.07
C ALA A 167 -17.48 -6.27 -8.96
N PHE A 168 -16.15 -6.10 -9.02
CA PHE A 168 -15.26 -6.98 -9.77
C PHE A 168 -15.30 -8.42 -9.26
N VAL A 169 -15.26 -8.63 -7.94
CA VAL A 169 -15.40 -9.95 -7.32
C VAL A 169 -16.78 -10.54 -7.61
N ALA A 170 -17.85 -9.77 -7.47
CA ALA A 170 -19.21 -10.23 -7.74
C ALA A 170 -19.38 -10.68 -9.20
N VAL A 171 -18.89 -9.89 -10.17
CA VAL A 171 -18.90 -10.26 -11.59
C VAL A 171 -18.08 -11.53 -11.83
N GLY A 172 -16.87 -11.60 -11.25
CA GLY A 172 -16.00 -12.76 -11.36
C GLY A 172 -16.63 -14.07 -10.85
N LEU A 173 -17.42 -14.00 -9.77
CA LEU A 173 -18.16 -15.14 -9.22
C LEU A 173 -19.32 -15.61 -10.10
N VAL A 174 -19.94 -14.71 -10.87
CA VAL A 174 -21.07 -15.02 -11.77
C VAL A 174 -20.58 -15.49 -13.15
N THR A 175 -19.40 -15.06 -13.60
CA THR A 175 -18.81 -15.54 -14.85
C THR A 175 -18.32 -16.99 -14.72
N PRO A 176 -18.47 -17.84 -15.76
CA PRO A 176 -17.96 -19.21 -15.74
C PRO A 176 -16.45 -19.24 -15.46
N MET A 177 -16.06 -19.72 -14.27
CA MET A 177 -14.66 -19.84 -13.89
C MET A 177 -14.09 -21.18 -14.36
N ASP A 178 -13.02 -21.11 -15.16
CA ASP A 178 -12.18 -22.26 -15.48
C ASP A 178 -11.35 -22.65 -14.25
N TRP A 179 -11.88 -23.58 -13.44
CA TRP A 179 -11.20 -24.14 -12.25
C TRP A 179 -9.87 -24.83 -12.59
N SER A 180 -9.68 -25.20 -13.86
CA SER A 180 -8.41 -25.72 -14.40
C SER A 180 -7.25 -24.73 -14.27
N ARG A 181 -7.53 -23.41 -14.23
CA ARG A 181 -6.51 -22.36 -14.02
C ARG A 181 -6.00 -22.29 -12.58
N LEU A 182 -6.72 -22.90 -11.63
CA LEU A 182 -6.31 -23.11 -10.25
C LEU A 182 -5.74 -24.52 -10.01
N GLY A 183 -5.57 -25.31 -11.08
CA GLY A 183 -5.03 -26.67 -11.03
C GLY A 183 -3.60 -26.73 -10.48
N PRO A 184 -3.11 -27.94 -10.15
CA PRO A 184 -1.81 -28.12 -9.51
C PRO A 184 -0.74 -27.38 -10.30
N ALA A 185 -0.06 -26.47 -9.60
CA ALA A 185 0.75 -25.41 -10.14
C ALA A 185 1.96 -25.92 -10.94
N HIS A 186 1.74 -26.42 -12.15
CA HIS A 186 2.80 -26.79 -13.06
C HIS A 186 3.57 -25.51 -13.45
N GLY A 187 4.79 -25.38 -12.92
CA GLY A 187 5.68 -24.26 -13.19
C GLY A 187 5.68 -23.13 -12.15
N VAL A 188 5.22 -23.37 -10.92
CA VAL A 188 5.44 -22.48 -9.76
C VAL A 188 6.53 -23.07 -8.88
N THR A 189 7.65 -22.37 -8.78
CA THR A 189 8.73 -22.76 -7.86
C THR A 189 8.39 -22.30 -6.44
N PRO A 190 8.84 -23.02 -5.39
CA PRO A 190 8.68 -22.56 -4.01
C PRO A 190 9.23 -21.14 -3.80
N ILE A 191 10.33 -20.81 -4.47
CA ILE A 191 10.93 -19.47 -4.47
C ILE A 191 9.99 -18.44 -5.12
N GLY A 192 9.37 -18.77 -6.25
CA GLY A 192 8.39 -17.89 -6.91
C GLY A 192 7.16 -17.64 -6.04
N LEU A 193 6.71 -18.66 -5.29
CA LEU A 193 5.60 -18.53 -4.35
C LEU A 193 5.93 -17.55 -3.21
N VAL A 194 7.11 -17.70 -2.59
CA VAL A 194 7.58 -16.80 -1.52
C VAL A 194 7.81 -15.39 -2.07
N ALA A 195 8.46 -15.26 -3.24
CA ALA A 195 8.69 -13.98 -3.87
C ALA A 195 7.38 -13.24 -4.17
N GLY A 196 6.36 -13.94 -4.70
CA GLY A 196 5.04 -13.35 -4.91
C GLY A 196 4.34 -12.94 -3.61
N ALA A 197 4.46 -13.73 -2.55
CA ALA A 197 3.94 -13.36 -1.24
C ALA A 197 4.64 -12.11 -0.68
N MET A 198 5.96 -12.01 -0.83
CA MET A 198 6.74 -10.83 -0.42
C MET A 198 6.45 -9.58 -1.28
N LEU A 199 6.03 -9.74 -2.54
CA LEU A 199 5.58 -8.62 -3.35
C LEU A 199 4.24 -8.05 -2.87
N MET A 200 3.38 -8.89 -2.29
CA MET A 200 2.04 -8.51 -1.82
C MET A 200 2.01 -8.03 -0.37
N PHE A 201 3.01 -8.37 0.44
CA PHE A 201 3.19 -7.97 1.85
C PHE A 201 3.99 -6.67 1.96
#